data_AF-A0A923VW55-F1
#
_entry.id   AF-A0A923VW55-F1
#
_cell.length_a   1.000
_cell.length_b   1.000
_cell.length_c   1.000
_cell.angle_alpha   90.00
_cell.angle_beta   90.00
_cell.angle_gamma   90.00
#
_symmetry.space_group_name_H-M   'P 1'
#
loop_
_entity.id
_entity.type
_entity.pdbx_description
1 polymer ?
#
loop_
_entity_poly.entity_id
_entity_poly.type
_entity_poly.pdbx_seq_one_letter_code
_entity_poly.pdbx_strand_id
1 'polypeptide(L)'
;MKNFVILFLSILFFTNGFSQTKTFQLLVGTYTKNCNSNGIYVYDFNTENGELKLKSSSEKMVNPSYLTVSSDKKSVYAVSENGNDSKIHAFSFNKKNGSLKFLNSKKSAGNDPCFVINDKKNIIIANYSGGNIAV
;
A
#
# COMPACT_ATOMS: atom_id res chain seq x y z
N MET A 1 48.82 -5.22 29.26
CA MET A 1 48.43 -4.00 28.51
C MET A 1 48.09 -4.27 27.03
N LYS A 2 48.92 -5.00 26.26
CA LYS A 2 48.63 -5.33 24.85
C LYS A 2 47.27 -6.04 24.61
N ASN A 3 46.90 -7.00 25.46
CA ASN A 3 45.65 -7.76 25.28
C ASN A 3 44.37 -6.93 25.55
N PHE A 4 44.46 -5.89 26.39
CA PHE A 4 43.34 -4.97 26.64
C PHE A 4 43.10 -4.01 25.46
N VAL A 5 44.18 -3.61 24.76
CA VAL A 5 44.08 -2.76 23.56
C VAL A 5 43.43 -3.50 22.39
N ILE A 6 43.75 -4.79 22.23
CA ILE A 6 43.15 -5.64 21.18
C ILE A 6 41.65 -5.85 21.41
N LEU A 7 41.23 -6.05 22.67
CA LEU A 7 39.81 -6.20 23.03
C LEU A 7 39.02 -4.90 22.85
N PHE A 8 39.66 -3.73 23.04
CA PHE A 8 39.04 -2.43 22.82
C PHE A 8 38.90 -2.10 21.31
N LEU A 9 39.89 -2.49 20.49
CA LEU A 9 39.82 -2.34 19.04
C LEU A 9 38.77 -3.25 18.39
N SER A 10 38.57 -4.47 18.90
CA SER A 10 37.54 -5.38 18.36
C SER A 10 36.12 -4.90 18.63
N ILE A 11 35.87 -4.21 19.75
CA ILE A 11 34.56 -3.60 20.05
C ILE A 11 34.24 -2.43 19.09
N LEU A 12 35.24 -1.65 18.67
CA LEU A 12 35.07 -0.55 17.71
C LEU A 12 34.75 -1.01 16.27
N PHE A 13 35.15 -2.23 15.88
CA PHE A 13 34.77 -2.80 14.59
C PHE A 13 33.32 -3.33 14.55
N PHE A 14 32.71 -3.60 15.71
CA PHE A 14 31.32 -4.04 15.81
C PHE A 14 30.30 -2.88 15.84
N THR A 15 30.76 -1.63 15.96
CA THR A 15 29.88 -0.44 15.94
C THR A 15 29.71 0.17 14.56
N ASN A 16 29.85 -0.59 13.47
CA ASN A 16 29.27 -0.20 12.20
C ASN A 16 27.74 -0.18 12.40
N GLY A 17 27.25 0.96 12.88
CA GLY A 17 25.84 1.22 13.04
C GLY A 17 25.18 0.97 11.71
N PHE A 18 24.32 -0.05 11.65
CA PHE A 18 23.37 -0.16 10.57
C PHE A 18 22.54 1.13 10.61
N SER A 19 22.86 2.08 9.73
CA SER A 19 21.93 3.15 9.42
C SER A 19 20.68 2.44 8.90
N GLN A 20 19.62 2.46 9.70
CA GLN A 20 18.37 1.81 9.34
C GLN A 20 17.75 2.65 8.24
N THR A 21 18.01 2.27 6.99
CA THR A 21 17.41 2.90 5.82
C THR A 21 15.90 2.98 6.04
N LYS A 22 15.38 4.19 6.06
CA LYS A 22 13.94 4.45 6.26
C LYS A 22 13.17 4.10 4.99
N THR A 23 12.99 2.79 4.78
CA THR A 23 12.25 2.24 3.65
C THR A 23 10.81 1.93 4.05
N PHE A 24 9.86 2.46 3.28
CA PHE A 24 8.42 2.21 3.44
C PHE A 24 7.86 1.43 2.25
N GLN A 25 6.78 0.69 2.48
CA GLN A 25 6.01 0.16 1.36
C GLN A 25 5.00 1.21 0.91
N LEU A 26 5.26 1.77 -0.27
CA LEU A 26 4.39 2.72 -0.93
C LEU A 26 3.39 1.96 -1.81
N LEU A 27 2.11 2.19 -1.56
CA LEU A 27 1.02 1.64 -2.36
C LEU A 27 0.52 2.75 -3.30
N VAL A 28 0.47 2.46 -4.59
CA VAL A 28 0.13 3.42 -5.64
C VAL A 28 -1.12 2.94 -6.36
N GLY A 29 -2.21 3.69 -6.21
CA GLY A 29 -3.43 3.55 -7.00
C GLY A 29 -3.28 4.16 -8.39
N THR A 30 -4.09 3.72 -9.36
CA THR A 30 -4.01 4.18 -10.75
C THR A 30 -5.38 4.21 -11.41
N TYR A 31 -5.51 5.01 -12.47
CA TYR A 31 -6.48 4.73 -13.52
C TYR A 31 -5.92 3.68 -14.47
N THR A 32 -6.78 2.81 -14.97
CA THR A 32 -6.40 1.67 -15.83
C THR A 32 -7.07 1.69 -17.20
N LYS A 33 -7.93 2.69 -17.47
CA LYS A 33 -8.48 2.90 -18.81
C LYS A 33 -7.39 3.47 -19.71
N ASN A 34 -7.26 2.91 -20.91
CA ASN A 34 -6.35 3.37 -21.98
C ASN A 34 -4.85 3.38 -21.61
N CYS A 35 -4.43 2.56 -20.65
CA CYS A 35 -3.02 2.36 -20.31
C CYS A 35 -2.76 0.90 -19.89
N ASN A 36 -1.48 0.53 -19.78
CA ASN A 36 -1.06 -0.83 -19.40
C ASN A 36 -0.94 -1.02 -17.88
N SER A 37 -1.73 -0.29 -17.08
CA SER A 37 -1.73 -0.45 -15.63
C SER A 37 -2.40 -1.76 -15.20
N ASN A 38 -1.77 -2.47 -14.27
CA ASN A 38 -2.35 -3.63 -13.60
C ASN A 38 -3.32 -3.23 -12.48
N GLY A 39 -3.32 -1.97 -12.03
CA GLY A 39 -4.13 -1.51 -10.90
C GLY A 39 -3.28 -0.92 -9.79
N ILE A 40 -3.09 -1.67 -8.70
CA ILE A 40 -2.32 -1.20 -7.53
C ILE A 40 -0.88 -1.68 -7.64
N TYR A 41 0.07 -0.78 -7.43
CA TYR A 41 1.50 -1.11 -7.37
C TYR A 41 2.03 -0.94 -5.96
N VAL A 42 2.98 -1.80 -5.59
CA VAL A 42 3.69 -1.74 -4.31
C VAL A 42 5.16 -1.53 -4.58
N TYR A 43 5.73 -0.47 -4.02
CA TYR A 43 7.15 -0.14 -4.11
C TYR A 43 7.78 -0.19 -2.73
N ASP A 44 9.04 -0.62 -2.65
CA ASP A 44 9.90 -0.23 -1.54
C ASP A 44 10.41 1.19 -1.86
N PHE A 45 10.06 2.14 -1.00
CA PHE A 45 10.39 3.56 -1.13
C PHE A 45 11.39 3.96 -0.06
N ASN A 46 12.60 4.31 -0.46
CA ASN A 46 13.63 4.82 0.43
C ASN A 46 13.46 6.33 0.63
N THR A 47 13.09 6.74 1.84
CA THR A 47 12.83 8.16 2.15
C THR A 47 14.09 9.02 2.28
N GLU A 48 15.27 8.41 2.35
CA GLU A 48 16.53 9.16 2.47
C GLU A 48 17.03 9.67 1.12
N ASN A 49 16.84 8.89 0.05
CA ASN A 49 17.36 9.20 -1.28
C ASN A 49 16.27 9.26 -2.37
N GLY A 50 15.01 8.93 -2.06
CA GLY A 50 13.90 8.93 -3.00
C GLY A 50 13.83 7.71 -3.92
N GLU A 51 14.67 6.69 -3.72
CA GLU A 51 14.70 5.50 -4.57
C GLU A 51 13.39 4.70 -4.45
N LEU A 52 12.84 4.32 -5.62
CA LEU A 52 11.64 3.49 -5.74
C LEU A 52 12.02 2.17 -6.40
N LYS A 53 11.83 1.06 -5.67
CA LYS A 53 11.98 -0.29 -6.21
C LYS A 53 10.64 -0.98 -6.30
N LEU A 54 10.22 -1.34 -7.52
CA LEU A 54 8.98 -2.09 -7.71
C LEU A 54 9.10 -3.44 -7.00
N LYS A 55 8.10 -3.75 -6.17
CA LYS A 55 8.05 -4.96 -5.36
C LYS A 55 7.01 -5.95 -5.89
N SER A 56 5.81 -5.46 -6.19
CA SER A 56 4.73 -6.25 -6.76
C SER A 56 3.63 -5.36 -7.33
N SER A 57 2.70 -5.95 -8.07
CA SER A 57 1.41 -5.32 -8.41
C SER A 57 0.25 -6.22 -7.98
N SER A 58 -0.95 -5.66 -7.93
CA SER A 58 -2.18 -6.45 -7.89
C SER A 58 -2.35 -7.24 -9.19
N GLU A 59 -3.28 -8.20 -9.17
CA GLU A 59 -3.95 -8.67 -10.38
C GLU A 59 -4.69 -7.51 -11.07
N LYS A 60 -5.07 -7.71 -12.33
CA LYS A 60 -5.70 -6.67 -13.15
C LYS A 60 -6.98 -6.17 -12.50
N MET A 61 -6.97 -4.90 -12.10
CA MET A 61 -8.07 -4.23 -11.42
C MET A 61 -8.48 -2.96 -12.18
N VAL A 62 -9.78 -2.67 -12.21
CA VAL A 62 -10.32 -1.49 -12.90
C VAL A 62 -10.23 -0.27 -11.99
N ASN A 63 -9.49 0.75 -12.41
CA ASN A 63 -9.43 2.09 -11.80
C ASN A 63 -9.38 2.10 -10.25
N PRO A 64 -8.36 1.48 -9.60
CA PRO A 64 -8.07 1.73 -8.19
C PRO A 64 -7.52 3.13 -7.95
N SER A 65 -8.33 4.15 -8.18
CA SER A 65 -7.95 5.56 -8.10
C SER A 65 -7.65 6.02 -6.66
N TYR A 66 -8.25 5.38 -5.66
CA TYR A 66 -7.99 5.63 -4.24
C TYR A 66 -7.90 4.32 -3.45
N LEU A 67 -7.10 4.32 -2.39
CA LEU A 67 -6.97 3.18 -1.48
C LEU A 67 -6.66 3.62 -0.05
N THR A 68 -6.98 2.76 0.90
CA THR A 68 -6.61 2.87 2.32
C THR A 68 -6.08 1.54 2.84
N VAL A 69 -5.36 1.59 3.96
CA VAL A 69 -4.75 0.42 4.60
C VAL A 69 -5.34 0.27 6.01
N SER A 70 -5.66 -0.95 6.41
CA SER A 70 -6.12 -1.25 7.76
C SER A 70 -5.09 -0.82 8.82
N SER A 71 -5.54 -0.49 10.03
CA SER A 71 -4.66 -0.04 11.11
C SER A 71 -3.58 -1.08 11.48
N ASP A 72 -3.89 -2.37 11.32
CA ASP A 72 -2.96 -3.48 11.55
C ASP A 72 -2.08 -3.81 10.34
N LYS A 73 -2.25 -3.07 9.23
CA LYS A 73 -1.48 -3.19 7.97
C LYS A 73 -1.58 -4.57 7.32
N LYS A 74 -2.68 -5.30 7.54
CA LYS A 74 -2.93 -6.61 6.94
C LYS A 74 -3.93 -6.57 5.79
N SER A 75 -4.68 -5.49 5.64
CA SER A 75 -5.68 -5.34 4.60
C SER A 75 -5.53 -4.01 3.86
N VAL A 76 -5.82 -4.05 2.57
CA VAL A 76 -5.88 -2.87 1.70
C VAL A 76 -7.27 -2.83 1.09
N TYR A 77 -7.89 -1.67 1.14
CA TYR A 77 -9.19 -1.42 0.55
C TYR A 77 -9.03 -0.40 -0.56
N ALA A 78 -9.49 -0.74 -1.77
CA ALA A 78 -9.32 0.11 -2.94
C ALA A 78 -10.64 0.22 -3.69
N VAL A 79 -11.00 1.45 -4.04
CA VAL A 79 -12.19 1.72 -4.85
C VAL A 79 -11.99 1.20 -6.27
N SER A 80 -13.06 0.98 -7.01
CA SER A 80 -13.05 0.83 -8.45
C SER A 80 -13.97 1.90 -9.02
N GLU A 81 -13.36 2.96 -9.56
CA GLU A 81 -14.07 4.14 -10.08
C GLU A 81 -14.54 3.88 -11.52
N ASN A 82 -15.76 3.33 -11.66
CA ASN A 82 -16.23 2.80 -12.93
C ASN A 82 -17.76 2.97 -13.14
N GLY A 83 -18.27 4.17 -12.91
CA GLY A 83 -19.68 4.53 -13.13
C GLY A 83 -20.63 3.62 -12.36
N ASN A 84 -21.63 3.06 -13.05
CA ASN A 84 -22.62 2.16 -12.45
C ASN A 84 -22.04 0.83 -11.95
N ASP A 85 -20.88 0.41 -12.46
CA ASP A 85 -20.21 -0.84 -12.07
C ASP A 85 -19.18 -0.64 -10.95
N SER A 86 -19.24 0.52 -10.30
CA SER A 86 -18.33 0.89 -9.23
C SER A 86 -18.39 -0.05 -8.03
N LYS A 87 -17.22 -0.29 -7.43
CA LYS A 87 -17.02 -1.28 -6.37
C LYS A 87 -16.03 -0.79 -5.33
N ILE A 88 -16.04 -1.47 -4.19
CA ILE A 88 -14.95 -1.47 -3.20
C ILE A 88 -14.36 -2.87 -3.17
N HIS A 89 -13.04 -2.97 -3.31
CA HIS A 89 -12.29 -4.22 -3.29
C HIS A 89 -11.48 -4.32 -2.00
N ALA A 90 -11.42 -5.52 -1.42
CA ALA A 90 -10.57 -5.83 -0.28
C ALA A 90 -9.46 -6.81 -0.69
N PHE A 91 -8.26 -6.53 -0.22
CA PHE A 91 -7.08 -7.35 -0.42
C PHE A 91 -6.44 -7.68 0.93
N SER A 92 -5.86 -8.87 1.08
CA SER A 92 -4.87 -9.10 2.13
C SER A 92 -3.51 -8.62 1.65
N PHE A 93 -2.77 -7.98 2.55
CA PHE A 93 -1.48 -7.37 2.27
C PHE A 93 -0.38 -8.09 3.05
N ASN A 94 0.58 -8.63 2.31
CA ASN A 94 1.75 -9.26 2.90
C ASN A 94 2.92 -8.27 2.95
N LYS A 95 3.14 -7.69 4.13
CA LYS A 95 4.23 -6.72 4.33
C LYS A 95 5.63 -7.28 4.08
N LYS A 96 5.85 -8.61 4.09
CA LYS A 96 7.19 -9.17 3.82
C LYS A 96 7.57 -9.02 2.35
N ASN A 97 6.68 -9.43 1.46
CA ASN A 97 6.95 -9.48 0.02
C ASN A 97 6.14 -8.46 -0.80
N GLY A 98 5.31 -7.62 -0.17
CA GLY A 98 4.48 -6.60 -0.82
C GLY A 98 3.23 -7.13 -1.52
N SER A 99 2.99 -8.45 -1.52
CA SER A 99 1.92 -9.02 -2.35
C SER A 99 0.52 -8.62 -1.86
N LEU A 100 -0.34 -8.25 -2.80
CA LEU A 100 -1.77 -8.04 -2.59
C LEU A 100 -2.53 -9.27 -3.09
N LYS A 101 -3.26 -9.94 -2.20
CA LYS A 101 -4.14 -11.06 -2.57
C LYS A 101 -5.59 -10.61 -2.47
N PHE A 102 -6.33 -10.70 -3.57
CA PHE A 102 -7.75 -10.37 -3.60
C PHE A 102 -8.53 -11.24 -2.61
N LEU A 103 -9.43 -10.62 -1.86
CA LEU A 103 -10.32 -11.29 -0.90
C LEU A 103 -11.76 -11.31 -1.42
N ASN A 104 -12.34 -10.12 -1.62
CA ASN A 104 -13.69 -9.97 -2.14
C ASN A 104 -13.91 -8.54 -2.67
N SER A 105 -15.11 -8.30 -3.20
CA SER A 105 -15.59 -6.96 -3.55
C SER A 105 -17.07 -6.79 -3.23
N LYS A 106 -17.49 -5.54 -3.08
CA LYS A 106 -18.91 -5.14 -2.94
C LYS A 106 -19.20 -3.95 -3.85
N LYS A 107 -20.46 -3.77 -4.23
CA LYS A 107 -20.89 -2.56 -4.95
C LYS A 107 -20.66 -1.34 -4.06
N SER A 108 -20.27 -0.22 -4.66
CA SER A 108 -20.03 1.04 -3.95
C SER A 108 -21.31 1.76 -3.50
N ALA A 109 -22.49 1.25 -3.88
CA ALA A 109 -23.78 1.87 -3.58
C ALA A 109 -23.85 3.37 -3.98
N GLY A 110 -23.20 3.69 -5.10
CA GLY A 110 -23.10 5.02 -5.71
C GLY A 110 -22.04 5.01 -6.81
N ASN A 111 -22.10 5.97 -7.72
CA ASN A 111 -21.22 5.99 -8.88
C ASN A 111 -19.91 6.72 -8.59
N ASP A 112 -18.83 6.22 -9.21
CA ASP A 112 -17.49 6.81 -9.19
C ASP A 112 -16.97 7.12 -7.78
N PRO A 113 -16.75 6.08 -6.93
CA PRO A 113 -16.07 6.22 -5.65
C PRO A 113 -14.67 6.79 -5.87
N CYS A 114 -14.40 7.97 -5.31
CA CYS A 114 -13.16 8.70 -5.49
C CYS A 114 -12.33 8.82 -4.20
N PHE A 115 -12.87 8.34 -3.07
CA PHE A 115 -12.20 8.36 -1.78
C PHE A 115 -12.65 7.20 -0.90
N VAL A 116 -11.75 6.67 -0.09
CA VAL A 116 -12.04 5.62 0.88
C VAL A 116 -11.24 5.81 2.17
N ILE A 117 -11.91 5.63 3.31
CA ILE A 117 -11.30 5.48 4.63
C ILE A 117 -11.81 4.20 5.28
N ASN A 118 -11.16 3.78 6.36
CA ASN A 118 -11.60 2.62 7.13
C ASN A 118 -11.35 2.83 8.63
N ASP A 119 -12.18 2.19 9.44
CA ASP A 119 -11.93 2.02 10.88
C ASP A 119 -11.70 0.52 11.19
N LYS A 120 -11.94 0.09 12.43
CA LYS A 120 -11.79 -1.31 12.85
C LYS A 120 -12.89 -2.25 12.30
N LYS A 121 -14.02 -1.72 11.86
CA LYS A 121 -15.25 -2.45 11.50
C LYS A 121 -15.79 -2.06 10.13
N ASN A 122 -15.57 -0.83 9.69
CA ASN A 122 -16.25 -0.21 8.56
C ASN A 122 -15.26 0.24 7.50
N ILE A 123 -15.73 0.27 6.26
CA ILE A 123 -15.08 0.93 5.12
C ILE A 123 -16.05 2.02 4.67
N ILE A 124 -15.59 3.26 4.58
CA ILE A 124 -16.45 4.40 4.26
C ILE A 124 -15.95 4.98 2.95
N ILE A 125 -16.83 5.05 1.95
CA ILE A 125 -16.51 5.51 0.60
C ILE A 125 -17.29 6.76 0.23
N ALA A 126 -16.64 7.69 -0.47
CA ALA A 126 -17.27 8.85 -1.07
C ALA A 126 -17.48 8.61 -2.57
N ASN A 127 -18.74 8.56 -3.00
CA ASN A 127 -19.14 8.36 -4.39
C ASN A 127 -19.33 9.72 -5.06
N TYR A 128 -18.41 10.11 -5.95
CA TYR A 128 -18.40 11.45 -6.56
C TYR A 128 -19.63 11.68 -7.42
N SER A 129 -19.83 10.87 -8.46
CA SER A 129 -20.95 11.00 -9.38
C SER A 129 -22.28 10.58 -8.74
N GLY A 130 -22.22 9.68 -7.73
CA GLY A 130 -23.39 9.31 -6.94
C GLY A 130 -23.85 10.41 -5.98
N GLY A 131 -22.97 11.34 -5.59
CA GLY A 131 -23.27 12.40 -4.62
C GLY A 131 -23.58 11.87 -3.21
N ASN A 132 -23.03 10.72 -2.84
CA ASN A 132 -23.36 10.04 -1.59
C ASN A 132 -22.15 9.40 -0.89
N ILE A 133 -22.33 9.07 0.38
CA ILE A 133 -21.42 8.23 1.16
C ILE A 133 -22.04 6.85 1.32
N ALA A 134 -21.22 5.81 1.35
CA ALA A 134 -21.64 4.46 1.73
C ALA A 134 -20.69 3.86 2.77
N VAL A 135 -21.22 2.93 3.57
CA VAL A 135 -20.54 2.23 4.67
C VAL A 135 -20.69 0.72 4.50
#